data_AF-A0A4R4QLX8-F1
#
_entry.id   AF-A0A4R4QLX8-F1
#
_cell.length_a   1.000
_cell.length_b   1.000
_cell.length_c   1.000
_cell.angle_alpha   90.00
_cell.angle_beta   90.00
_cell.angle_gamma   90.00
#
_symmetry.space_group_name_H-M   'P 1'
#
loop_
_entity.id
_entity.type
_entity.pdbx_description
1 polymer ?
#
loop_
_entity_poly.entity_id
_entity_poly.type
_entity_poly.pdbx_seq_one_letter_code
_entity_poly.pdbx_strand_id
1 'polypeptide(L)'
;MDWNDFAKRLTLELSRLPVTSFLIVQGPSGLPYVQAMRAEGVLDSEAVSSAFLPRPLAPRQERRLRSLGWEPPDEEERKNWWHQFPLRDRGGARAAAEHLEACALLAGLMVGAFRDVYRVESPLELVYQASRSGPEGGPLALPGLGIPLAVPDADARPASSARAPRPSGSALERALAEARERGDQHAYLELLARAVLYLPAPGDPGAAEHQFATAQFGDGTFVLAFTSPEAMDRSLQGQAVHHREASLSELSRHWPHPDWQLAVNPGLPSASY
;
A
#
# COMPACT_ATOMS: atom_id res chain seq x y z
N MET A 1 8.27 13.24 22.19
CA MET A 1 9.27 12.64 21.29
C MET A 1 9.62 13.68 20.24
N ASP A 2 10.90 13.97 20.02
CA ASP A 2 11.33 14.86 18.94
C ASP A 2 11.80 14.05 17.71
N TRP A 3 12.10 14.74 16.61
CA TRP A 3 12.54 14.12 15.36
C TRP A 3 13.86 13.33 15.48
N ASN A 4 14.75 13.71 16.39
CA ASN A 4 16.03 13.03 16.60
C ASN A 4 15.85 11.73 17.40
N ASP A 5 15.01 11.76 18.43
CA ASP A 5 14.60 10.57 19.17
C ASP A 5 13.86 9.59 18.26
N PHE A 6 12.92 10.09 17.44
CA PHE A 6 12.21 9.27 16.46
C PHE A 6 13.15 8.64 15.43
N ALA A 7 14.12 9.39 14.88
CA ALA A 7 15.11 8.84 13.94
C ALA A 7 15.91 7.68 14.53
N LYS A 8 16.35 7.79 15.79
CA LYS A 8 17.09 6.72 16.49
C LYS A 8 16.23 5.48 16.70
N ARG A 9 14.97 5.66 17.11
CA ARG A 9 14.01 4.56 17.28
C ARG A 9 13.70 3.86 15.97
N LEU A 10 13.43 4.63 14.93
CA LEU A 10 13.18 4.14 13.57
C LEU A 10 14.39 3.36 13.04
N THR A 11 15.61 3.85 13.26
CA THR A 11 16.85 3.11 12.91
C THR A 11 16.88 1.73 13.55
N LEU A 12 16.58 1.64 14.85
CA LEU A 12 16.60 0.37 15.58
C LEU A 12 15.53 -0.59 15.09
N GLU A 13 14.31 -0.11 14.82
CA GLU A 13 13.21 -0.95 14.32
C GLU A 13 13.47 -1.43 12.89
N LEU A 14 13.95 -0.54 12.00
CA LEU A 14 14.40 -0.92 10.66
C LEU A 14 15.53 -1.95 10.69
N SER A 15 16.47 -1.84 11.64
CA SER A 15 17.59 -2.77 11.75
C SER A 15 17.17 -4.19 12.13
N ARG A 16 15.98 -4.34 12.74
CA ARG A 16 15.40 -5.61 13.20
C ARG A 16 14.28 -6.11 12.32
N LEU A 17 13.90 -5.34 11.30
CA LEU A 17 12.80 -5.66 10.41
C LEU A 17 13.12 -6.99 9.69
N PRO A 18 12.27 -8.03 9.80
CA PRO A 18 12.54 -9.31 9.17
C PRO A 18 12.62 -9.18 7.64
N VAL A 19 13.38 -10.07 7.01
CA VAL A 19 13.32 -10.25 5.55
C VAL A 19 11.88 -10.60 5.15
N THR A 20 11.47 -10.09 3.99
CA THR A 20 10.11 -10.11 3.45
C THR A 20 9.10 -9.29 4.25
N SER A 21 9.51 -8.17 4.86
CA SER A 21 8.61 -7.31 5.63
C SER A 21 8.61 -5.88 5.15
N PHE A 22 7.56 -5.14 5.50
CA PHE A 22 7.48 -3.71 5.25
C PHE A 22 7.10 -2.95 6.52
N LEU A 23 7.45 -1.66 6.52
CA LEU A 23 7.01 -0.64 7.47
C LEU A 23 6.51 0.55 6.66
N ILE A 24 5.27 0.96 6.88
CA ILE A 24 4.70 2.21 6.40
C ILE A 24 4.54 3.12 7.62
N VAL A 25 5.13 4.30 7.55
CA VAL A 25 4.83 5.41 8.47
C VAL A 25 3.98 6.40 7.70
N GLN A 26 2.93 6.92 8.32
CA GLN A 26 1.96 7.77 7.63
C GLN A 26 1.23 8.73 8.57
N GLY A 27 0.59 9.76 8.01
CA GLY A 27 -0.43 10.52 8.73
C GLY A 27 -1.65 9.64 9.07
N PRO A 28 -2.51 10.05 10.01
CA PRO A 28 -3.64 9.22 10.47
C PRO A 28 -4.64 8.87 9.36
N SER A 29 -4.73 9.73 8.33
CA SER A 29 -5.57 9.51 7.15
C SER A 29 -4.89 8.68 6.04
N GLY A 30 -3.74 8.05 6.31
CA GLY A 30 -2.96 7.30 5.32
C GLY A 30 -2.02 8.14 4.46
N LEU A 31 -2.10 9.48 4.53
CA LEU A 31 -1.22 10.40 3.81
C LEU A 31 -0.75 11.53 4.74
N PRO A 32 0.43 12.13 4.47
CA PRO A 32 1.47 11.61 3.59
C PRO A 32 2.06 10.31 4.17
N TYR A 33 2.65 9.45 3.35
CA TYR A 33 3.34 8.25 3.82
C TYR A 33 4.78 8.17 3.31
N VAL A 34 5.59 7.42 4.07
CA VAL A 34 6.91 6.96 3.68
C VAL A 34 7.04 5.51 4.14
N GLN A 35 7.49 4.64 3.24
CA GLN A 35 7.59 3.21 3.50
C GLN A 35 9.03 2.70 3.33
N ALA A 36 9.32 1.62 4.04
CA ALA A 36 10.52 0.82 3.92
C ALA A 36 10.13 -0.63 3.71
N MET A 37 10.72 -1.29 2.71
CA MET A 37 10.55 -2.71 2.44
C MET A 37 11.88 -3.42 2.58
N ARG A 38 11.91 -4.44 3.45
CA ARG A 38 13.07 -5.30 3.62
C ARG A 38 12.86 -6.58 2.82
N ALA A 39 13.64 -6.74 1.75
CA ALA A 39 13.75 -7.96 0.98
C ALA A 39 15.14 -8.60 1.16
N GLU A 40 15.37 -9.74 0.51
CA GLU A 40 16.66 -10.40 0.56
C GLU A 40 17.72 -9.53 -0.14
N GLY A 41 18.82 -9.24 0.56
CA GLY A 41 19.90 -8.43 0.01
C GLY A 41 19.58 -6.96 -0.25
N VAL A 42 18.41 -6.45 0.16
CA VAL A 42 18.04 -5.06 -0.15
C VAL A 42 17.05 -4.44 0.84
N LEU A 43 17.23 -3.15 1.11
CA LEU A 43 16.28 -2.30 1.81
C LEU A 43 15.80 -1.23 0.84
N ASP A 44 14.58 -1.40 0.34
CA ASP A 44 13.93 -0.49 -0.58
C ASP A 44 13.05 0.48 0.19
N SER A 45 12.79 1.65 -0.38
CA SER A 45 11.99 2.66 0.28
C SER A 45 11.27 3.57 -0.71
N GLU A 46 10.10 4.03 -0.30
CA GLU A 46 9.32 4.98 -1.09
C GLU A 46 8.76 6.11 -0.24
N ALA A 47 8.67 7.30 -0.83
CA ALA A 47 7.97 8.45 -0.28
C ALA A 47 6.89 8.91 -1.27
N VAL A 48 5.68 9.16 -0.76
CA VAL A 48 4.53 9.49 -1.59
C VAL A 48 4.77 10.69 -2.52
N SER A 49 4.47 10.53 -3.81
CA SER A 49 4.66 11.62 -4.78
C SER A 49 3.45 12.55 -4.90
N SER A 50 3.64 13.63 -5.67
CA SER A 50 2.60 14.55 -6.10
C SER A 50 1.43 13.86 -6.82
N ALA A 51 1.62 12.65 -7.38
CA ALA A 51 0.58 11.91 -8.07
C ALA A 51 -0.52 11.37 -7.13
N PHE A 52 -0.19 11.17 -5.85
CA PHE A 52 -1.11 10.57 -4.87
C PHE A 52 -1.53 11.53 -3.75
N LEU A 53 -0.83 12.66 -3.61
CA LEU A 53 -1.16 13.65 -2.59
C LEU A 53 -2.40 14.47 -3.00
N PRO A 54 -3.33 14.79 -2.07
CA PRO A 54 -4.47 15.67 -2.35
C PRO A 54 -4.07 17.06 -2.84
N ARG A 55 -2.86 17.47 -2.45
CA ARG A 55 -2.19 18.67 -2.96
C ARG A 55 -0.80 18.28 -3.45
N PRO A 56 -0.49 18.49 -4.75
CA PRO A 56 0.84 18.24 -5.28
C PRO A 56 1.93 18.97 -4.51
N LEU A 57 3.13 18.37 -4.48
CA LEU A 57 4.29 19.02 -3.87
C LEU A 57 4.68 20.26 -4.68
N ALA A 58 5.04 21.33 -3.98
CA ALA A 58 5.63 22.49 -4.64
C ALA A 58 7.02 22.13 -5.20
N PRO A 59 7.51 22.80 -6.26
CA PRO A 59 8.83 22.52 -6.83
C PRO A 59 9.99 22.58 -5.82
N ARG A 60 9.86 23.40 -4.77
CA ARG A 60 10.84 23.47 -3.67
C ARG A 60 10.85 22.21 -2.78
N GLN A 61 9.70 21.57 -2.59
CA GLN A 61 9.54 20.33 -1.83
C GLN A 61 10.14 19.16 -2.61
N GLU A 62 9.90 19.10 -3.92
CA GLU A 62 10.51 18.08 -4.79
C GLU A 62 12.03 18.22 -4.88
N ARG A 63 12.55 19.45 -5.01
CA ARG A 63 14.00 19.69 -4.91
C ARG A 63 14.57 19.28 -3.55
N ARG A 64 13.78 19.43 -2.48
CA ARG A 64 14.19 19.02 -1.13
C ARG A 64 14.29 17.49 -1.03
N LEU A 65 13.33 16.74 -1.59
CA LEU A 65 13.41 15.28 -1.67
C LEU A 65 14.69 14.81 -2.38
N ARG A 66 15.00 15.38 -3.55
CA ARG A 66 16.28 15.09 -4.24
C ARG A 66 17.50 15.39 -3.37
N SER A 67 17.51 16.54 -2.69
CA SER A 67 18.65 16.91 -1.84
C SER A 67 18.82 16.04 -0.60
N LEU A 68 17.75 15.38 -0.15
CA LEU A 68 17.82 14.40 0.93
C LEU A 68 18.41 13.07 0.44
N GLY A 69 18.25 12.76 -0.85
CA GLY A 69 18.73 11.53 -1.49
C GLY A 69 17.63 10.71 -2.17
N TRP A 70 16.39 11.19 -2.20
CA TRP A 70 15.31 10.51 -2.90
C TRP A 70 15.44 10.66 -4.42
N GLU A 71 15.30 9.55 -5.13
CA GLU A 71 15.18 9.51 -6.58
C GLU A 71 13.74 9.86 -7.00
N PRO A 72 13.56 10.59 -8.10
CA PRO A 72 12.22 10.95 -8.57
C PRO A 72 11.44 9.72 -9.04
N PRO A 73 10.09 9.83 -9.08
CA PRO A 73 9.25 8.89 -9.82
C PRO A 73 9.74 8.74 -11.27
N ASP A 74 9.60 7.54 -11.82
CA ASP A 74 9.77 7.28 -13.24
C ASP A 74 8.39 7.20 -13.94
N GLU A 75 8.38 7.39 -15.27
CA GLU A 75 7.13 7.52 -16.02
C GLU A 75 6.41 6.17 -16.24
N GLU A 76 7.08 5.03 -16.06
CA GLU A 76 6.57 3.70 -16.45
C GLU A 76 6.28 2.76 -15.26
N GLU A 77 7.09 2.75 -14.20
CA GLU A 77 7.06 1.70 -13.14
C GLU A 77 6.87 2.25 -11.72
N ARG A 78 7.60 3.31 -11.33
CA ARG A 78 7.61 3.87 -9.96
C ARG A 78 6.97 5.25 -9.92
N LYS A 79 5.72 5.28 -9.47
CA LYS A 79 4.98 6.54 -9.30
C LYS A 79 5.36 7.32 -8.03
N ASN A 80 6.14 6.73 -7.13
CA ASN A 80 6.65 7.37 -5.91
C ASN A 80 8.12 7.77 -6.00
N TRP A 81 8.52 8.68 -5.11
CA TRP A 81 9.94 8.92 -4.85
C TRP A 81 10.54 7.69 -4.21
N TRP A 82 11.75 7.29 -4.60
CA TRP A 82 12.31 6.03 -4.12
C TRP A 82 13.78 6.16 -3.74
N HIS A 83 14.25 5.24 -2.90
CA HIS A 83 15.67 5.07 -2.61
C HIS A 83 15.93 3.62 -2.21
N GLN A 84 17.08 3.08 -2.62
CA GLN A 84 17.40 1.68 -2.36
C GLN A 84 18.81 1.53 -1.77
N PHE A 85 18.90 0.81 -0.66
CA PHE A 85 20.18 0.42 -0.06
C PHE A 85 20.45 -1.07 -0.35
N PRO A 86 21.49 -1.41 -1.14
CA PRO A 86 21.91 -2.79 -1.28
C PRO A 86 22.52 -3.27 0.04
N LEU A 87 22.11 -4.45 0.48
CA LEU A 87 22.56 -5.07 1.71
C LEU A 87 23.36 -6.34 1.40
N ARG A 88 24.53 -6.45 2.02
CA ARG A 88 25.38 -7.62 1.84
C ARG A 88 25.05 -8.67 2.87
N ASP A 89 24.74 -9.87 2.39
CA ASP A 89 24.51 -11.03 3.26
C ASP A 89 25.82 -11.76 3.56
N ARG A 90 26.80 -11.04 4.11
CA ARG A 90 28.05 -11.65 4.60
C ARG A 90 28.02 -11.67 6.10
N GLY A 91 27.97 -12.84 6.73
CA GLY A 91 27.99 -12.94 8.19
C GLY A 91 29.18 -12.20 8.83
N GLY A 92 28.97 -11.61 10.01
CA GLY A 92 30.02 -11.00 10.82
C GLY A 92 29.75 -9.54 11.21
N ALA A 93 30.57 -9.02 12.13
CA ALA A 93 30.38 -7.69 12.74
C ALA A 93 30.38 -6.53 11.72
N ARG A 94 31.17 -6.65 10.65
CA ARG A 94 31.23 -5.62 9.60
C ARG A 94 29.92 -5.47 8.84
N ALA A 95 29.29 -6.57 8.45
CA ALA A 95 28.01 -6.51 7.74
C ALA A 95 26.87 -6.04 8.65
N ALA A 96 26.90 -6.40 9.94
CA ALA A 96 25.97 -5.86 10.91
C ALA A 96 26.11 -4.33 11.04
N ALA A 97 27.33 -3.79 11.00
CA ALA A 97 27.58 -2.36 10.99
C ALA A 97 27.11 -1.68 9.69
N GLU A 98 27.41 -2.26 8.52
CA GLU A 98 26.95 -1.77 7.21
C GLU A 98 25.40 -1.75 7.12
N HIS A 99 24.74 -2.79 7.64
CA HIS A 99 23.28 -2.86 7.72
C HIS A 99 22.69 -1.80 8.66
N LEU A 100 23.28 -1.62 9.84
CA LEU A 100 22.83 -0.59 10.78
C LEU A 100 23.01 0.83 10.19
N GLU A 101 24.11 1.07 9.48
CA GLU A 101 24.37 2.33 8.77
C GLU A 101 23.31 2.58 7.69
N ALA A 102 22.98 1.59 6.86
CA ALA A 102 21.91 1.70 5.87
C ALA A 102 20.55 2.01 6.52
N CYS A 103 20.22 1.36 7.64
CA CYS A 103 18.99 1.67 8.39
C CYS A 103 19.00 3.09 8.97
N ALA A 104 20.15 3.59 9.42
CA ALA A 104 20.28 4.95 9.94
C ALA A 104 20.11 6.00 8.84
N LEU A 105 20.70 5.76 7.66
CA LEU A 105 20.53 6.60 6.48
C LEU A 105 19.07 6.63 6.02
N LEU A 106 18.42 5.45 5.94
CA LEU A 106 17.01 5.38 5.59
C LEU A 106 16.12 6.09 6.61
N ALA A 107 16.34 5.90 7.91
CA ALA A 107 15.60 6.62 8.94
C ALA A 107 15.74 8.15 8.77
N GLY A 108 16.94 8.63 8.41
CA GLY A 108 17.20 10.02 8.06
C GLY A 108 16.40 10.51 6.85
N LEU A 109 16.33 9.71 5.78
CA LEU A 109 15.52 10.00 4.59
C LEU A 109 14.03 10.11 4.93
N MET A 110 13.49 9.16 5.70
CA MET A 110 12.09 9.13 6.11
C MET A 110 11.74 10.34 6.98
N VAL A 111 12.57 10.65 7.98
CA VAL A 111 12.39 11.83 8.84
C VAL A 111 12.50 13.13 8.04
N GLY A 112 13.46 13.22 7.12
CA GLY A 112 13.62 14.37 6.23
C GLY A 112 12.39 14.58 5.34
N ALA A 113 11.80 13.51 4.80
CA ALA A 113 10.57 13.59 4.01
C ALA A 113 9.41 14.13 4.85
N PHE A 114 9.14 13.58 6.04
CA PHE A 114 8.06 14.10 6.89
C PHE A 114 8.27 15.53 7.35
N ARG A 115 9.44 15.82 7.94
CA ARG A 115 9.72 17.10 8.58
C ARG A 115 9.96 18.22 7.56
N ASP A 116 10.82 17.99 6.57
CA ASP A 116 11.30 19.05 5.68
C ASP A 116 10.45 19.20 4.42
N VAL A 117 9.78 18.12 3.99
CA VAL A 117 9.03 18.07 2.73
C VAL A 117 7.55 18.16 3.01
N TYR A 118 6.98 17.19 3.73
CA TYR A 118 5.54 17.16 4.01
C TYR A 118 5.09 18.09 5.13
N ARG A 119 6.05 18.61 5.91
CA ARG A 119 5.83 19.58 6.99
C ARG A 119 4.93 19.06 8.10
N VAL A 120 5.06 17.77 8.41
CA VAL A 120 4.50 17.21 9.66
C VAL A 120 5.22 17.90 10.82
N GLU A 121 4.48 18.43 11.79
CA GLU A 121 5.08 19.24 12.87
C GLU A 121 5.78 18.32 13.89
N SER A 122 5.14 17.22 14.24
CA SER A 122 5.61 16.26 15.24
C SER A 122 5.55 14.81 14.75
N PRO A 123 6.54 13.95 15.10
CA PRO A 123 6.43 12.51 14.86
C PRO A 123 5.19 11.88 15.52
N LEU A 124 4.69 12.49 16.60
CA LEU A 124 3.53 11.99 17.35
C LEU A 124 2.20 12.13 16.59
N GLU A 125 2.17 12.85 15.47
CA GLU A 125 1.03 12.89 14.56
C GLU A 125 1.00 11.69 13.61
N LEU A 126 2.09 10.94 13.55
CA LEU A 126 2.22 9.80 12.65
C LEU A 126 1.68 8.54 13.30
N VAL A 127 1.22 7.65 12.45
CA VAL A 127 0.87 6.26 12.77
C VAL A 127 1.76 5.33 11.93
N TYR A 128 1.84 4.07 12.32
CA TYR A 128 2.56 3.08 11.51
C TYR A 128 1.74 1.82 11.23
N GLN A 129 2.07 1.17 10.12
CA GLN A 129 1.64 -0.17 9.78
C GLN A 129 2.86 -0.98 9.39
N ALA A 130 2.99 -2.19 9.91
CA ALA A 130 4.06 -3.09 9.52
C ALA A 130 3.54 -4.52 9.42
N SER A 131 4.05 -5.27 8.46
CA SER A 131 3.68 -6.67 8.27
C SER A 131 4.81 -7.43 7.58
N ARG A 132 4.86 -8.74 7.84
CA ARG A 132 5.65 -9.67 7.05
C ARG A 132 4.79 -10.25 5.94
N SER A 133 5.31 -10.23 4.72
CA SER A 133 4.75 -10.88 3.54
C SER A 133 5.10 -12.36 3.52
N GLY A 134 4.18 -13.18 3.00
CA GLY A 134 4.33 -14.63 2.85
C GLY A 134 3.21 -15.44 3.51
N PRO A 135 3.17 -16.77 3.31
CA PRO A 135 2.11 -17.64 3.82
C PRO A 135 2.05 -17.73 5.36
N GLU A 136 3.18 -17.55 6.04
CA GLU A 136 3.26 -17.38 7.51
C GLU A 136 3.47 -15.91 7.92
N GLY A 137 3.18 -15.00 7.00
CA GLY A 137 3.24 -13.55 7.23
C GLY A 137 2.17 -13.07 8.20
N GLY A 138 2.31 -11.83 8.65
CA GLY A 138 1.38 -11.27 9.62
C GLY A 138 1.83 -9.90 10.16
N PRO A 139 0.94 -9.20 10.87
CA PRO A 139 1.21 -7.87 11.40
C PRO A 139 2.41 -7.89 12.35
N LEU A 140 3.28 -6.90 12.21
CA LEU A 140 4.46 -6.71 13.04
C LEU A 140 4.21 -5.56 14.02
N ALA A 141 4.38 -5.84 15.30
CA ALA A 141 4.41 -4.80 16.32
C ALA A 141 5.82 -4.22 16.42
N LEU A 142 5.93 -2.89 16.26
CA LEU A 142 7.17 -2.13 16.37
C LEU A 142 7.04 -1.07 17.49
N PRO A 143 6.82 -1.49 18.75
CA PRO A 143 6.53 -0.57 19.86
C PRO A 143 7.69 0.40 20.14
N GLY A 144 8.92 0.09 19.73
CA GLY A 144 10.07 0.97 19.90
C GLY A 144 9.97 2.26 19.10
N LEU A 145 9.18 2.30 18.02
CA LEU A 145 8.88 3.52 17.26
C LEU A 145 8.27 4.61 18.16
N GLY A 146 7.47 4.21 19.15
CA GLY A 146 6.77 5.12 20.07
C GLY A 146 5.71 6.01 19.42
N ILE A 147 5.18 5.58 18.28
CA ILE A 147 3.99 6.10 17.61
C ILE A 147 2.94 4.98 17.52
N PRO A 148 1.63 5.30 17.48
CA PRO A 148 0.58 4.28 17.50
C PRO A 148 0.50 3.49 16.18
N LEU A 149 -0.03 2.26 16.27
CA LEU A 149 -0.45 1.51 15.09
C LEU A 149 -1.57 2.27 14.37
N ALA A 150 -1.57 2.23 13.04
CA ALA A 150 -2.70 2.67 12.24
C ALA A 150 -3.91 1.81 12.59
N VAL A 151 -4.88 2.37 13.32
CA VAL A 151 -6.15 1.72 13.61
C VAL A 151 -7.03 1.86 12.36
N PRO A 152 -7.62 0.77 11.83
CA PRO A 152 -8.63 0.89 10.78
C PRO A 152 -9.78 1.73 11.34
N ASP A 153 -10.10 2.85 10.70
CA ASP A 153 -11.12 3.79 11.17
C ASP A 153 -12.46 3.06 11.38
N ALA A 154 -12.86 2.85 12.63
CA ALA A 154 -14.11 2.18 12.99
C ALA A 154 -15.28 3.18 13.12
N ASP A 155 -15.03 4.48 12.98
CA ASP A 155 -15.99 5.54 13.31
C ASP A 155 -16.19 6.55 12.17
N ALA A 156 -16.51 6.07 10.98
CA ALA A 156 -17.16 6.89 9.95
C ALA A 156 -18.58 6.37 9.70
N ARG A 157 -19.55 6.80 10.54
CA ARG A 157 -20.98 6.65 10.20
C ARG A 157 -21.27 7.44 8.92
N PRO A 158 -21.74 6.83 7.82
CA PRO A 158 -22.21 7.59 6.69
C PRO A 158 -23.63 8.09 7.00
N ALA A 159 -23.84 9.39 6.80
CA ALA A 159 -25.17 9.97 6.72
C ALA A 159 -25.95 9.31 5.59
N SER A 160 -27.20 8.97 5.91
CA SER A 160 -28.20 8.34 5.04
C SER A 160 -28.46 9.16 3.77
N SER A 161 -28.46 8.49 2.61
CA SER A 161 -29.34 8.85 1.52
C SER A 161 -29.82 7.57 0.79
N ALA A 162 -31.13 7.48 0.61
CA ALA A 162 -31.85 6.28 0.22
C ALA A 162 -31.90 6.05 -1.30
N ARG A 163 -31.67 4.80 -1.75
CA ARG A 163 -32.29 4.16 -2.93
C ARG A 163 -32.21 2.62 -2.81
N ALA A 164 -33.15 1.90 -3.45
CA ALA A 164 -33.50 0.47 -3.29
C ALA A 164 -32.35 -0.57 -3.26
N PRO A 165 -32.54 -1.76 -2.63
CA PRO A 165 -31.44 -2.60 -2.16
C PRO A 165 -30.83 -3.43 -3.29
N ARG A 166 -29.74 -2.92 -3.87
CA ARG A 166 -28.65 -3.80 -4.28
C ARG A 166 -28.05 -4.38 -2.99
N PRO A 167 -27.60 -5.65 -2.94
CA PRO A 167 -26.80 -6.09 -1.80
C PRO A 167 -25.67 -5.09 -1.66
N SER A 168 -25.59 -4.43 -0.51
CA SER A 168 -24.54 -3.46 -0.25
C SER A 168 -23.20 -4.14 -0.49
N GLY A 169 -22.17 -3.41 -0.93
CA GLY A 169 -20.83 -3.95 -1.15
C GLY A 169 -20.33 -4.81 0.02
N SER A 170 -20.70 -4.41 1.24
CA SER A 170 -20.46 -5.14 2.49
C SER A 170 -21.17 -6.50 2.63
N ALA A 171 -22.37 -6.67 2.07
CA ALA A 171 -23.11 -7.92 2.12
C ALA A 171 -22.55 -8.95 1.14
N LEU A 172 -22.17 -8.52 -0.06
CA LEU A 172 -21.50 -9.36 -1.04
C LEU A 172 -20.10 -9.76 -0.57
N GLU A 173 -19.35 -8.81 -0.01
CA GLU A 173 -18.04 -9.05 0.59
C GLU A 173 -18.09 -10.11 1.70
N ARG A 174 -19.07 -10.00 2.60
CA ARG A 174 -19.27 -10.99 3.67
C ARG A 174 -19.67 -12.36 3.10
N ALA A 175 -20.56 -12.42 2.11
CA ALA A 175 -20.95 -13.68 1.49
C ALA A 175 -19.78 -14.38 0.77
N LEU A 176 -18.90 -13.61 0.12
CA LEU A 176 -17.68 -14.13 -0.52
C LEU A 176 -16.65 -14.60 0.52
N ALA A 177 -16.43 -13.84 1.59
CA ALA A 177 -15.56 -14.24 2.69
C ALA A 177 -16.06 -15.52 3.36
N GLU A 178 -17.37 -15.63 3.61
CA GLU A 178 -18.01 -16.82 4.17
C GLU A 178 -17.92 -18.05 3.24
N ALA A 179 -18.13 -17.87 1.94
CA ALA A 179 -17.98 -18.97 0.97
C ALA A 179 -16.52 -19.46 0.92
N ARG A 180 -15.55 -18.53 0.98
CA ARG A 180 -14.12 -18.83 1.03
C ARG A 180 -13.73 -19.54 2.33
N GLU A 181 -14.22 -19.08 3.48
CA GLU A 181 -13.99 -19.71 4.79
C GLU A 181 -14.52 -21.15 4.83
N ARG A 182 -15.67 -21.40 4.19
CA ARG A 182 -16.23 -22.75 4.05
C ARG A 182 -15.55 -23.61 2.97
N GLY A 183 -14.61 -23.06 2.20
CA GLY A 183 -13.98 -23.73 1.07
C GLY A 183 -14.92 -24.01 -0.11
N ASP A 184 -16.09 -23.35 -0.15
CA ASP A 184 -17.12 -23.54 -1.18
C ASP A 184 -16.82 -22.68 -2.41
N GLN A 185 -15.93 -23.19 -3.26
CA GLN A 185 -15.50 -22.51 -4.48
C GLN A 185 -16.65 -22.31 -5.48
N HIS A 186 -17.63 -23.23 -5.53
CA HIS A 186 -18.75 -23.13 -6.47
C HIS A 186 -19.65 -21.96 -6.09
N ALA A 187 -20.03 -21.85 -4.82
CA ALA A 187 -20.80 -20.71 -4.33
C ALA A 187 -20.04 -19.38 -4.49
N TYR A 188 -18.73 -19.38 -4.27
CA TYR A 188 -17.88 -18.20 -4.48
C TYR A 188 -17.92 -17.72 -5.94
N LEU A 189 -17.74 -18.63 -6.91
CA LEU A 189 -17.77 -18.29 -8.34
C LEU A 189 -19.16 -17.89 -8.83
N GLU A 190 -20.24 -18.51 -8.34
CA GLU A 190 -21.60 -18.09 -8.68
C GLU A 190 -21.93 -16.68 -8.19
N LEU A 191 -21.48 -16.34 -6.97
CA LEU A 191 -21.62 -15.00 -6.42
C LEU A 191 -20.79 -13.98 -7.23
N LEU A 192 -19.57 -14.34 -7.59
CA LEU A 192 -18.68 -13.49 -8.39
C LEU A 192 -19.19 -13.27 -9.82
N ALA A 193 -19.74 -14.31 -10.46
CA ALA A 193 -20.26 -14.23 -11.83
C ALA A 193 -21.47 -13.30 -11.97
N ARG A 194 -22.20 -13.07 -10.87
CA ARG A 194 -23.35 -12.16 -10.80
C ARG A 194 -22.99 -10.78 -10.23
N ALA A 195 -21.77 -10.61 -9.75
CA ALA A 195 -21.28 -9.37 -9.17
C ALA A 195 -20.87 -8.37 -10.24
N VAL A 196 -21.07 -7.08 -9.95
CA VAL A 196 -20.38 -5.99 -10.65
C VAL A 196 -19.01 -5.85 -10.01
N LEU A 197 -17.96 -5.88 -10.83
CA LEU A 197 -16.59 -5.66 -10.40
C LEU A 197 -16.19 -4.21 -10.66
N TYR A 198 -15.47 -3.65 -9.70
CA TYR A 198 -14.98 -2.29 -9.70
C TYR A 198 -13.47 -2.37 -9.92
N LEU A 199 -13.01 -1.84 -11.05
CA LEU A 199 -11.60 -1.80 -11.40
C LEU A 199 -11.07 -0.40 -11.12
N PRO A 200 -9.95 -0.25 -10.40
CA PRO A 200 -9.35 1.07 -10.20
C PRO A 200 -8.87 1.62 -11.55
N ALA A 201 -9.18 2.88 -11.83
CA ALA A 201 -8.75 3.57 -13.05
C ALA A 201 -7.80 4.72 -12.68
N PRO A 202 -6.64 4.86 -13.37
CA PRO A 202 -5.77 6.02 -13.18
C PRO A 202 -6.51 7.30 -13.61
N GLY A 203 -6.38 8.33 -12.78
CA GLY A 203 -7.28 9.50 -12.77
C GLY A 203 -7.08 10.51 -13.90
N ASP A 204 -7.48 10.15 -15.10
CA ASP A 204 -7.82 11.12 -16.13
C ASP A 204 -9.11 10.67 -16.85
N PRO A 205 -10.23 11.44 -16.80
CA PRO A 205 -11.50 11.04 -17.41
C PRO A 205 -11.48 10.91 -18.94
N GLY A 206 -10.32 11.06 -19.59
CA GLY A 206 -10.09 10.81 -21.01
C GLY A 206 -8.90 9.89 -21.35
N ALA A 207 -8.15 9.37 -20.37
CA ALA A 207 -7.03 8.46 -20.64
C ALA A 207 -7.54 7.02 -20.82
N ALA A 208 -7.73 6.64 -22.08
CA ALA A 208 -7.93 5.29 -22.61
C ALA A 208 -8.79 4.33 -21.77
N GLU A 209 -9.95 3.97 -22.32
CA GLU A 209 -10.91 2.96 -21.83
C GLU A 209 -10.34 1.54 -21.56
N HIS A 210 -9.01 1.33 -21.52
CA HIS A 210 -8.37 0.02 -21.51
C HIS A 210 -7.20 -0.13 -20.51
N GLN A 211 -6.99 0.81 -19.59
CA GLN A 211 -5.93 0.66 -18.57
C GLN A 211 -6.46 -0.09 -17.34
N PHE A 212 -5.82 -1.21 -17.02
CA PHE A 212 -6.12 -2.04 -15.84
C PHE A 212 -5.12 -1.73 -14.73
N ALA A 213 -5.59 -1.51 -13.50
CA ALA A 213 -4.70 -1.43 -12.36
C ALA A 213 -4.12 -2.82 -12.05
N THR A 214 -2.79 -2.93 -12.08
CA THR A 214 -2.07 -4.19 -11.85
C THR A 214 -1.23 -4.13 -10.59
N ALA A 215 -1.16 -5.24 -9.86
CA ALA A 215 -0.22 -5.45 -8.78
C ALA A 215 0.61 -6.72 -9.04
N GLN A 216 1.86 -6.73 -8.59
CA GLN A 216 2.68 -7.94 -8.59
C GLN A 216 2.45 -8.70 -7.28
N PHE A 217 1.94 -9.92 -7.38
CA PHE A 217 1.88 -10.85 -6.26
C PHE A 217 2.76 -12.06 -6.60
N GLY A 218 3.85 -12.26 -5.86
CA GLY A 218 4.83 -13.31 -6.19
C GLY A 218 5.56 -13.02 -7.50
N ASP A 219 5.54 -13.96 -8.44
CA ASP A 219 6.10 -13.86 -9.79
C ASP A 219 5.06 -13.49 -10.87
N GLY A 220 3.78 -13.35 -10.48
CA GLY A 220 2.67 -13.06 -11.38
C GLY A 220 2.22 -11.61 -11.36
N THR A 221 1.76 -11.11 -12.52
CA THR A 221 1.05 -9.83 -12.62
C THR A 221 -0.45 -10.08 -12.49
N PHE A 222 -1.10 -9.36 -11.57
CA PHE A 222 -2.51 -9.52 -11.28
C PHE A 222 -3.26 -8.23 -11.56
N VAL A 223 -4.38 -8.34 -12.27
CA VAL A 223 -5.35 -7.26 -12.43
C VAL A 223 -6.19 -7.18 -11.17
N LEU A 224 -6.28 -5.98 -10.59
CA LEU A 224 -7.07 -5.73 -9.39
C LEU A 224 -8.54 -5.52 -9.73
N ALA A 225 -9.41 -6.30 -9.10
CA ALA A 225 -10.86 -6.13 -9.18
C ALA A 225 -11.47 -6.18 -7.78
N PHE A 226 -12.44 -5.31 -7.55
CA PHE A 226 -13.11 -5.20 -6.27
C PHE A 226 -14.59 -5.47 -6.41
N THR A 227 -15.21 -6.11 -5.43
CA THR A 227 -16.66 -6.37 -5.48
C THR A 227 -17.50 -5.20 -5.00
N SER A 228 -16.84 -4.13 -4.54
CA SER A 228 -17.48 -2.86 -4.20
C SER A 228 -16.48 -1.70 -4.14
N PRO A 229 -16.94 -0.44 -4.28
CA PRO A 229 -16.10 0.73 -4.04
C PRO A 229 -15.57 0.78 -2.60
N GLU A 230 -16.33 0.28 -1.62
CA GLU A 230 -15.88 0.23 -0.23
C GLU A 230 -14.80 -0.85 0.00
N ALA A 231 -14.89 -1.98 -0.71
CA ALA A 231 -13.83 -2.99 -0.71
C ALA A 231 -12.56 -2.48 -1.40
N MET A 232 -12.73 -1.75 -2.51
CA MET A 232 -11.66 -1.02 -3.19
C MET A 232 -11.02 0.00 -2.27
N ASP A 233 -11.81 0.83 -1.61
CA ASP A 233 -11.36 1.87 -0.69
C ASP A 233 -10.66 1.27 0.53
N ARG A 234 -11.16 0.16 1.08
CA ARG A 234 -10.52 -0.56 2.19
C ARG A 234 -9.21 -1.23 1.79
N SER A 235 -9.15 -1.81 0.59
CA SER A 235 -7.97 -2.51 0.09
C SER A 235 -6.89 -1.55 -0.37
N LEU A 236 -7.30 -0.48 -1.06
CA LEU A 236 -6.43 0.55 -1.61
C LEU A 236 -6.30 1.77 -0.68
N GLN A 237 -6.89 1.73 0.51
CA GLN A 237 -6.86 2.77 1.53
C GLN A 237 -7.13 4.19 0.98
N GLY A 238 -8.16 4.34 0.13
CA GLY A 238 -8.55 5.63 -0.46
C GLY A 238 -7.76 6.11 -1.67
N GLN A 239 -6.86 5.29 -2.23
CA GLN A 239 -6.03 5.67 -3.38
C GLN A 239 -6.76 5.65 -4.75
N ALA A 240 -7.98 5.11 -4.82
CA ALA A 240 -8.75 5.05 -6.06
C ALA A 240 -9.74 6.23 -6.18
N VAL A 241 -9.34 7.27 -6.90
CA VAL A 241 -10.19 8.45 -7.17
C VAL A 241 -11.27 8.13 -8.22
N HIS A 242 -11.00 7.17 -9.11
CA HIS A 242 -11.90 6.72 -10.17
C HIS A 242 -11.94 5.19 -10.24
N HIS A 243 -13.13 4.65 -10.47
CA HIS A 243 -13.35 3.24 -10.70
C HIS A 243 -14.20 3.03 -11.94
N ARG A 244 -13.95 1.92 -12.64
CA ARG A 244 -14.79 1.45 -13.72
C ARG A 244 -15.56 0.21 -13.27
N GLU A 245 -16.87 0.22 -13.49
CA GLU A 245 -17.71 -0.97 -13.34
C GLU A 245 -17.54 -1.87 -14.56
N ALA A 246 -17.30 -3.17 -14.32
CA ALA A 246 -17.29 -4.20 -15.36
C ALA A 246 -17.81 -5.52 -14.80
N SER A 247 -18.44 -6.33 -15.65
CA SER A 247 -18.77 -7.72 -15.33
C SER A 247 -17.61 -8.65 -15.65
N LEU A 248 -17.56 -9.82 -15.00
CA LEU A 248 -16.56 -10.85 -15.30
C LEU A 248 -16.60 -11.29 -16.79
N SER A 249 -17.78 -11.24 -17.42
CA SER A 249 -17.97 -11.54 -18.84
C SER A 249 -17.47 -10.45 -19.80
N GLU A 250 -17.34 -9.21 -19.33
CA GLU A 250 -16.75 -8.11 -20.10
C GLU A 250 -15.23 -8.09 -19.94
N LEU A 251 -14.74 -8.41 -18.73
CA LEU A 251 -13.33 -8.59 -18.45
C LEU A 251 -12.72 -9.71 -19.30
N SER A 252 -13.36 -10.87 -19.37
CA SER A 252 -12.85 -12.00 -20.17
C SER A 252 -12.76 -11.70 -21.68
N ARG A 253 -13.60 -10.77 -22.19
CA ARG A 253 -13.59 -10.36 -23.60
C ARG A 253 -12.52 -9.33 -23.93
N HIS A 254 -12.13 -8.51 -22.96
CA HIS A 254 -11.15 -7.42 -23.14
C HIS A 254 -9.93 -7.62 -22.25
N TRP A 255 -9.54 -8.89 -22.05
CA TRP A 255 -8.46 -9.24 -21.14
C TRP A 255 -7.12 -8.70 -21.66
N PRO A 256 -6.37 -7.93 -20.84
CA PRO A 256 -5.23 -7.15 -21.33
C PRO A 256 -4.02 -8.01 -21.72
N HIS A 257 -3.81 -9.12 -21.01
CA HIS A 257 -2.69 -10.02 -21.27
C HIS A 257 -3.03 -11.44 -20.80
N PRO A 258 -2.84 -12.49 -21.62
CA PRO A 258 -3.26 -13.86 -21.29
C PRO A 258 -2.55 -14.44 -20.06
N ASP A 259 -1.34 -13.96 -19.75
CA ASP A 259 -0.56 -14.42 -18.60
C ASP A 259 -0.89 -13.68 -17.29
N TRP A 260 -1.75 -12.66 -17.34
CA TRP A 260 -2.15 -11.91 -16.14
C TRP A 260 -3.34 -12.59 -15.45
N GLN A 261 -3.27 -12.65 -14.13
CA GLN A 261 -4.27 -13.29 -13.28
C GLN A 261 -5.22 -12.24 -12.66
N LEU A 262 -6.33 -12.66 -12.05
CA LEU A 262 -7.31 -11.75 -11.45
C LEU A 262 -7.19 -11.77 -9.92
N ALA A 263 -6.78 -10.66 -9.33
CA ALA A 263 -6.86 -10.47 -7.90
C ALA A 263 -8.20 -9.83 -7.52
N VAL A 264 -9.10 -10.61 -6.95
CA VAL A 264 -10.37 -10.13 -6.40
C VAL A 264 -10.16 -9.73 -4.95
N ASN A 265 -10.51 -8.49 -4.59
CA ASN A 265 -10.44 -7.96 -3.22
C ASN A 265 -9.12 -8.26 -2.50
N PRO A 266 -7.94 -8.01 -3.12
CA PRO A 266 -6.65 -8.28 -2.51
C PRO A 266 -6.54 -7.64 -1.12
N GLY A 267 -5.98 -8.38 -0.17
CA GLY A 267 -5.84 -7.91 1.22
C GLY A 267 -7.12 -7.90 2.06
N LEU A 268 -8.27 -8.36 1.52
CA LEU A 268 -9.50 -8.54 2.29
C LEU A 268 -9.78 -10.03 2.58
N PRO A 269 -10.67 -10.36 3.55
CA PRO A 269 -11.01 -11.75 3.86
C PRO A 269 -11.60 -12.54 2.68
N SER A 270 -12.21 -11.84 1.72
CA SER A 270 -12.77 -12.44 0.50
C SER A 270 -11.74 -12.63 -0.62
N ALA A 271 -10.46 -12.29 -0.38
CA ALA A 271 -9.43 -12.23 -1.41
C ALA A 271 -9.35 -13.53 -2.23
N SER A 272 -9.28 -13.42 -3.55
CA SER A 272 -8.97 -14.53 -4.46
C SER A 272 -7.93 -14.08 -5.46
N TYR A 273 -7.03 -14.98 -5.84
CA TYR A 273 -5.96 -14.77 -6.80
C TYR A 273 -6.03 -15.85 -7.88
#